data_AF-A0AAV0XGU8-F1
#
_entry.id   AF-A0AAV0XGU8-F1
#
_cell.length_a   1.000
_cell.length_b   1.000
_cell.length_c   1.000
_cell.angle_alpha   90.00
_cell.angle_beta   90.00
_cell.angle_gamma   90.00
#
_symmetry.space_group_name_H-M   'P 1'
#
loop_
_entity.id
_entity.type
_entity.pdbx_description
1 polymer ?
#
loop_
_entity_poly.entity_id
_entity_poly.type
_entity_poly.pdbx_seq_one_letter_code
_entity_poly.pdbx_strand_id
1 'polypeptide(L)' 'MDVICQFCNAMKFKGESAGMCMCCLNGTVRIPNIDEPPEPMKTLLESSTSISEHFLGNINKYNNAFHMT' A
#
# COMPACT_ATOMS: atom_id res chain seq x y z
N MET A 1 -8.64 -3.30 13.85
CA MET A 1 -9.15 -3.50 12.48
C MET A 1 -9.57 -4.96 12.44
N ASP A 2 -10.85 -5.26 12.64
CA ASP A 2 -11.28 -6.63 12.96
C ASP A 2 -12.38 -7.14 12.02
N VAL A 3 -12.88 -6.29 11.13
CA VAL A 3 -13.98 -6.62 10.23
C VAL A 3 -13.44 -6.68 8.82
N ILE A 4 -13.45 -7.86 8.20
CA ILE A 4 -13.04 -8.02 6.82
C ILE A 4 -14.22 -7.71 5.91
N CYS A 5 -14.01 -6.91 4.87
CA CYS A 5 -15.02 -6.64 3.86
C CYS A 5 -15.24 -7.86 2.95
N GLN A 6 -16.49 -8.32 2.81
CA GLN A 6 -16.81 -9.47 1.96
C GLN A 6 -16.62 -9.21 0.46
N PHE A 7 -16.58 -7.94 0.02
CA PHE A 7 -16.51 -7.59 -1.40
C PHE A 7 -15.08 -7.45 -1.93
N CYS A 8 -14.12 -7.14 -1.05
CA CYS A 8 -12.75 -6.85 -1.47
C CYS A 8 -11.70 -7.27 -0.45
N ASN A 9 -12.09 -8.04 0.56
CA ASN A 9 -11.22 -8.59 1.61
C ASN A 9 -10.36 -7.57 2.36
N ALA A 10 -10.63 -6.27 2.20
CA ALA A 10 -9.96 -5.21 2.93
C ALA A 10 -10.42 -5.17 4.39
N MET A 11 -9.51 -4.82 5.29
CA MET A 11 -9.82 -4.60 6.70
C MET A 11 -10.61 -3.29 6.87
N LYS A 12 -11.75 -3.37 7.54
CA LYS A 12 -12.59 -2.24 7.94
C LYS A 12 -12.29 -1.78 9.35
N PHE A 13 -12.53 -0.50 9.61
CA PHE A 13 -12.53 0.06 10.96
C PHE A 13 -13.86 -0.22 11.67
N LYS A 14 -13.81 -0.45 13.01
CA LYS A 14 -15.01 -0.75 13.81
C LYS A 14 -16.05 0.39 13.83
N GLY A 15 -15.65 1.62 13.48
CA GLY A 15 -16.50 2.81 13.44
C GLY A 15 -16.99 3.21 12.04
N GLU A 16 -16.73 2.43 11.00
CA GLU A 16 -17.28 2.73 9.67
C GLU A 16 -18.81 2.53 9.65
N SER A 17 -19.52 3.45 8.98
CA SER A 17 -20.96 3.35 8.80
C SER A 17 -21.33 2.03 8.14
N ALA A 18 -22.22 1.26 8.78
CA ALA A 18 -22.58 -0.11 8.40
C ALA A 18 -23.13 -0.31 6.97
N GLY A 19 -23.41 0.78 6.23
CA GLY A 19 -23.87 0.76 4.84
C GLY A 19 -22.84 1.20 3.78
N MET A 20 -21.65 1.67 4.17
CA MET A 20 -20.60 2.09 3.25
C MET A 20 -19.27 1.53 3.75
N CYS A 21 -18.77 0.45 3.10
CA CYS A 21 -17.33 0.25 3.19
C CYS A 21 -16.66 1.36 2.38
N MET A 22 -15.84 2.20 3.02
CA MET A 22 -15.01 3.16 2.28
C MET A 22 -14.06 2.46 1.32
N CYS A 23 -13.73 1.20 1.59
CA CYS A 23 -12.90 0.38 0.71
C CYS A 23 -13.51 0.24 -0.70
N CYS A 24 -14.78 -0.14 -0.80
CA CYS A 24 -15.34 -0.67 -2.06
C CYS A 24 -16.74 -0.14 -2.37
N LEU A 25 -17.24 0.87 -1.62
CA LEU A 25 -18.63 1.33 -1.66
C LEU A 25 -19.62 0.15 -1.72
N ASN A 26 -19.47 -0.82 -0.82
CA ASN A 26 -20.32 -2.02 -0.80
C ASN A 26 -20.27 -2.86 -2.11
N GLY A 27 -19.12 -2.91 -2.77
CA GLY A 27 -18.89 -3.69 -3.99
C GLY A 27 -19.14 -2.92 -5.29
N THR A 28 -19.54 -1.65 -5.22
CA THR A 28 -19.70 -0.79 -6.41
C THR A 28 -18.35 -0.41 -7.02
N VAL A 29 -17.30 -0.31 -6.21
CA VAL A 29 -15.94 -0.02 -6.67
C VAL A 29 -15.09 -1.27 -6.58
N ARG A 30 -14.57 -1.72 -7.72
CA ARG A 30 -13.58 -2.78 -7.79
C ARG A 30 -12.20 -2.14 -7.65
N ILE A 31 -11.61 -2.22 -6.46
CA ILE A 31 -10.21 -1.81 -6.28
C ILE A 31 -9.34 -2.82 -7.04
N PRO A 32 -8.54 -2.40 -8.03
CA PRO A 32 -7.57 -3.28 -8.66
C PRO A 32 -6.56 -3.74 -7.59
N ASN A 33 -6.13 -5.01 -7.67
CA ASN A 33 -5.00 -5.44 -6.86
C ASN A 33 -3.79 -4.57 -7.22
N ILE A 34 -3.04 -4.17 -6.22
CA ILE A 34 -1.74 -3.54 -6.44
C ILE A 34 -0.85 -4.62 -7.03
N ASP A 35 -0.50 -4.49 -8.30
CA ASP A 35 0.51 -5.34 -8.92
C ASP A 35 1.81 -5.23 -8.14
N GLU A 36 2.47 -6.38 -7.97
CA GLU A 36 3.72 -6.43 -7.23
C GLU A 36 4.76 -5.52 -7.92
N PRO A 37 5.48 -4.67 -7.17
CA PRO A 37 6.47 -3.80 -7.77
C PRO A 37 7.53 -4.63 -8.51
N PRO A 38 7.96 -4.21 -9.72
CA PRO A 38 8.96 -4.93 -10.49
C PRO A 38 10.31 -4.97 -9.77
N GLU A 39 11.10 -6.03 -9.97
CA GLU A 39 12.50 -6.03 -9.55
C GLU A 39 13.27 -4.93 -10.30
N PRO A 40 14.13 -4.13 -9.62
CA PRO A 40 14.68 -4.32 -8.27
C PRO A 40 13.92 -3.62 -7.13
N MET A 41 12.79 -2.96 -7.39
CA MET A 41 12.07 -2.20 -6.35
C MET A 41 11.58 -3.10 -5.21
N LYS A 42 11.10 -4.31 -5.52
CA LYS A 42 10.69 -5.28 -4.50
C LYS A 42 11.83 -5.57 -3.51
N THR A 43 13.03 -5.87 -4.02
CA THR A 43 14.22 -6.14 -3.22
C THR A 43 14.68 -4.93 -2.40
N LEU A 44 14.48 -3.71 -2.91
CA LEU A 44 14.80 -2.47 -2.19
C LEU A 44 13.80 -2.13 -1.09
N LEU A 45 12.57 -2.64 -1.19
CA LEU A 45 11.51 -2.45 -0.18
C LEU A 45 11.48 -3.58 0.85
N GLU A 46 11.92 -4.77 0.45
CA GLU A 46 12.07 -5.92 1.33
C GLU A 46 13.36 -5.71 2.14
N SER A 47 13.26 -5.47 3.45
CA SER A 47 14.39 -5.15 4.37
C SER A 47 15.39 -6.29 4.58
N SER A 48 15.63 -7.13 3.55
CA SER A 48 16.44 -8.35 3.61
C SER A 48 17.94 -8.09 3.44
N THR A 49 18.33 -6.94 2.88
CA THR A 49 19.73 -6.62 2.55
C THR A 49 20.12 -5.26 3.12
N SER A 50 21.40 -5.07 3.47
CA SER A 50 21.96 -3.77 3.91
C SER A 50 21.69 -2.61 2.95
N ILE A 51 21.57 -2.92 1.65
CA ILE A 51 21.19 -1.97 0.59
C ILE A 51 19.74 -1.48 0.78
N SER A 52 18.84 -2.38 1.17
CA SER A 52 17.43 -2.06 1.42
C SER A 52 17.28 -1.15 2.64
N GLU A 53 18.01 -1.43 3.72
CA GLU A 53 18.02 -0.56 4.91
C GLU A 53 18.55 0.85 4.60
N HIS A 54 19.63 0.95 3.83
CA HIS A 54 20.18 2.23 3.40
C HIS A 54 19.20 2.99 2.49
N PHE A 55 18.54 2.28 1.56
CA PHE A 55 17.56 2.84 0.65
C PHE A 55 16.34 3.39 1.42
N LEU A 56 15.75 2.59 2.30
CA LEU A 56 14.59 3.00 3.12
C LEU A 56 14.95 4.19 4.03
N GLY A 57 16.14 4.21 4.63
CA GLY A 57 16.60 5.32 5.47
C GLY A 57 16.83 6.63 4.71
N ASN A 58 17.13 6.57 3.42
CA ASN A 58 17.42 7.74 2.59
C ASN A 58 16.39 8.00 1.49
N ILE A 59 15.26 7.29 1.47
CA ILE A 59 14.26 7.36 0.40
C ILE A 59 13.78 8.79 0.12
N ASN A 60 13.60 9.59 1.17
CA ASN A 60 13.24 11.00 1.02
C ASN A 60 14.32 11.81 0.30
N LYS A 61 15.60 11.55 0.57
CA LYS A 61 16.71 12.27 -0.10
C LYS A 61 16.78 11.89 -1.57
N TYR A 62 16.64 10.60 -1.88
CA TYR A 62 16.59 10.13 -3.26
C TYR A 62 15.41 10.74 -4.01
N ASN A 63 14.20 10.66 -3.44
CA ASN A 63 13.00 11.23 -4.07
C ASN A 63 13.11 12.73 -4.30
N ASN A 64 13.70 13.49 -3.37
CA ASN A 64 13.95 14.92 -3.56
C ASN A 64 15.03 15.20 -4.61
N ALA A 65 16.08 14.38 -4.70
CA ALA A 65 17.15 14.55 -5.69
C ALA A 65 16.66 14.24 -7.12
N PHE A 66 15.73 13.29 -7.27
CA PHE A 66 15.11 12.94 -8.54
C PHE A 66 13.83 13.73 -8.82
N HIS A 67 13.44 14.66 -7.94
CA HIS A 67 12.35 15.59 -8.20
C HIS A 67 12.85 16.68 -9.15
N MET A 68 13.12 16.29 -10.39
CA MET A 68 13.31 17.22 -11.50
C MET A 68 11.92 17.58 -11.99
N THR A 69 11.46 18.78 -11.62
CA THR A 69 10.22 19.37 -12.16
C THR A 69 10.41 19.75 -13.62
#